data_AF-A0A7J9REP7-F1
#
_entry.id   AF-A0A7J9REP7-F1
#
_cell.length_a   1.000
_cell.length_b   1.000
_cell.length_c   1.000
_cell.angle_alpha   90.00
_cell.angle_beta   90.00
_cell.angle_gamma   90.00
#
_symmetry.space_group_name_H-M   'P 1'
#
loop_
_entity.id
_entity.type
_entity.pdbx_description
1 polymer ?
#
loop_
_entity_poly.entity_id
_entity_poly.type
_entity_poly.pdbx_seq_one_letter_code
_entity_poly.pdbx_strand_id
1 'polypeptide(L)'
;MRTKMLVSILLSIALLNTSAAAEVEGGVNVEPVIEDTIFDEITHTETTTDLEDWEITLTLSDEAYNNNTTFELTTQMCNNDGVCLAPTVADIFTDDGTIFTSAVTTIEDHSYVNWRVKATYPDDDNSTEKFPESGFYKTWSDCWLHDGEWGGNGCPEDAKSDEEDDSLPALGFAITAGVVLIAATVTRFE
;
A
#
# COMPACT_ATOMS: atom_id res chain seq x y z
N MET A 1 -20.10 -25.15 -33.58
CA MET A 1 -19.58 -23.78 -33.35
C MET A 1 -19.90 -23.24 -31.97
N ARG A 2 -21.14 -23.35 -31.48
CA ARG A 2 -21.57 -22.80 -30.17
C ARG A 2 -20.76 -23.31 -28.96
N THR A 3 -20.45 -24.60 -28.89
CA THR A 3 -19.68 -25.19 -27.76
C THR A 3 -18.22 -24.76 -27.73
N LYS A 4 -17.58 -24.58 -28.90
CA LYS A 4 -16.18 -24.11 -28.99
C LYS A 4 -16.07 -22.63 -28.59
N MET A 5 -17.06 -21.82 -28.95
CA MET A 5 -17.15 -20.41 -28.55
C MET A 5 -17.37 -20.26 -27.04
N LEU A 6 -18.21 -21.10 -26.43
CA LEU A 6 -18.42 -21.13 -24.98
C LEU A 6 -17.15 -21.49 -24.21
N VAL A 7 -16.39 -22.48 -24.67
CA VAL A 7 -15.12 -22.89 -24.05
C VAL A 7 -14.06 -21.78 -24.15
N SER A 8 -13.98 -21.10 -25.30
CA SER A 8 -13.06 -19.96 -25.45
C SER A 8 -13.41 -18.79 -24.53
N ILE A 9 -14.70 -18.49 -24.34
CA ILE A 9 -15.16 -17.41 -23.45
C ILE A 9 -14.85 -17.74 -21.98
N LEU A 10 -15.12 -18.97 -21.54
CA LEU A 10 -14.80 -19.44 -20.18
C LEU A 10 -13.29 -19.41 -19.91
N LEU A 11 -12.47 -19.77 -20.90
CA LEU A 11 -11.00 -19.72 -20.77
C LEU A 11 -10.47 -18.27 -20.71
N SER A 12 -11.07 -17.33 -21.44
CA SER A 12 -10.72 -15.91 -21.33
C SER A 12 -11.11 -15.27 -19.99
N ILE A 13 -12.21 -15.73 -19.37
CA ILE A 13 -12.61 -15.25 -18.04
C ILE A 13 -11.71 -15.83 -16.95
N ALA A 14 -11.23 -17.08 -17.10
CA ALA A 14 -10.29 -17.70 -16.17
C ALA A 14 -8.86 -17.08 -16.23
N LEU A 15 -8.52 -16.38 -17.31
CA LEU A 15 -7.26 -15.63 -17.45
C LEU A 15 -7.33 -14.20 -16.91
N LEU A 16 -8.52 -13.74 -16.50
CA LEU A 16 -8.66 -12.55 -15.66
C LEU A 16 -8.21 -12.95 -14.25
N ASN A 17 -6.89 -13.09 -14.07
CA ASN A 17 -6.29 -13.05 -12.76
C ASN A 17 -6.60 -11.67 -12.20
N THR A 18 -7.70 -11.55 -11.44
CA THR A 18 -7.83 -10.47 -10.48
C THR A 18 -6.72 -10.72 -9.48
N SER A 19 -5.55 -10.15 -9.70
CA SER A 19 -4.63 -9.90 -8.61
C SER A 19 -5.45 -9.10 -7.62
N ALA A 20 -5.93 -9.77 -6.57
CA ALA A 20 -6.50 -9.09 -5.43
C ALA A 20 -5.33 -8.26 -4.90
N ALA A 21 -5.26 -7.00 -5.31
CA ALA A 21 -4.52 -6.02 -4.53
C ALA A 21 -5.16 -6.12 -3.16
N ALA A 22 -4.38 -6.53 -2.16
CA ALA A 22 -4.85 -6.51 -0.79
C ALA A 22 -5.39 -5.08 -0.56
N GLU A 23 -6.68 -4.99 -0.25
CA GLU A 23 -7.32 -3.72 0.10
C GLU A 23 -6.58 -3.20 1.34
N VAL A 24 -5.85 -2.11 1.18
CA VAL A 24 -5.10 -1.49 2.27
C VAL A 24 -6.07 -0.58 2.97
N GLU A 25 -6.47 -0.92 4.19
CA GLU A 25 -7.37 -0.10 4.99
C GLU A 25 -6.78 1.31 5.20
N GLY A 26 -7.59 2.34 4.93
CA GLY A 26 -7.24 3.73 5.16
C GLY A 26 -6.90 3.98 6.63
N GLY A 27 -5.82 4.71 6.89
CA GLY A 27 -5.38 5.03 8.26
C GLY A 27 -4.73 3.88 9.03
N VAL A 28 -4.56 2.69 8.44
CA VAL A 28 -3.86 1.57 9.05
C VAL A 28 -2.48 1.41 8.43
N ASN A 29 -1.44 1.56 9.24
CA ASN A 29 -0.06 1.45 8.77
C ASN A 29 0.24 0.06 8.18
N VAL A 30 1.13 0.04 7.19
CA VAL A 30 1.68 -1.20 6.63
C VAL A 30 3.05 -1.39 7.26
N GLU A 31 3.10 -2.23 8.28
CA GLU A 31 4.26 -2.45 9.15
C GLU A 31 5.24 -3.50 8.58
N PRO A 32 6.55 -3.39 8.89
CA PRO A 32 7.53 -4.42 8.56
C PRO A 32 7.35 -5.65 9.45
N VAL A 33 7.54 -6.83 8.86
CA VAL A 33 7.82 -8.05 9.61
C VAL A 33 9.34 -8.18 9.69
N ILE A 34 9.88 -8.14 10.91
CA ILE A 34 11.33 -8.12 11.14
C ILE A 34 11.95 -9.52 11.03
N GLU A 35 11.16 -10.57 11.26
CA GLU A 35 11.60 -11.96 11.10
C GLU A 35 12.17 -12.19 9.70
N ASP A 36 13.34 -12.85 9.64
CA ASP A 36 14.07 -13.15 8.42
C ASP A 36 14.52 -11.90 7.60
N THR A 37 14.64 -10.74 8.24
CA THR A 37 15.24 -9.53 7.65
C THR A 37 16.64 -9.25 8.20
N ILE A 38 17.30 -8.22 7.67
CA ILE A 38 18.62 -7.75 8.11
C ILE A 38 18.58 -6.90 9.40
N PHE A 39 17.40 -6.69 9.96
CA PHE A 39 17.18 -5.82 11.12
C PHE A 39 16.79 -6.64 12.35
N ASP A 40 17.27 -6.21 13.52
CA ASP A 40 16.78 -6.71 14.81
C ASP A 40 15.59 -5.88 15.30
N GLU A 41 15.54 -4.60 14.93
CA GLU A 41 14.49 -3.67 15.33
C GLU A 41 14.32 -2.55 14.30
N ILE A 42 13.07 -2.17 14.05
CA ILE A 42 12.70 -0.96 13.30
C ILE A 42 11.65 -0.21 14.12
N THR A 43 11.89 1.06 14.38
CA THR A 43 10.92 1.97 15.01
C THR A 43 10.74 3.20 14.14
N HIS A 44 9.51 3.63 13.90
CA HIS A 44 9.24 4.86 13.16
C HIS A 44 8.12 5.67 13.79
N THR A 45 7.91 6.88 13.30
CA THR A 45 6.71 7.66 13.59
C THR A 45 5.46 6.87 13.21
N GLU A 46 4.53 6.67 14.14
CA GLU A 46 3.32 5.85 13.94
C GLU A 46 2.15 6.63 13.31
N THR A 47 2.16 7.95 13.43
CA THR A 47 1.17 8.85 12.83
C THR A 47 1.88 10.14 12.48
N THR A 48 1.79 10.57 11.23
CA THR A 48 2.48 11.77 10.76
C THR A 48 1.57 12.99 10.78
N THR A 49 2.15 14.18 10.92
CA THR A 49 1.45 15.47 10.82
C THR A 49 2.07 16.25 9.67
N ASP A 50 1.30 17.09 8.99
CA ASP A 50 1.82 18.00 7.96
C ASP A 50 2.98 18.85 8.50
N LEU A 51 4.04 18.97 7.70
CA LEU A 51 5.23 19.78 7.98
C LEU A 51 6.04 19.35 9.23
N GLU A 52 5.73 18.20 9.81
CA GLU A 52 6.50 17.58 10.89
C GLU A 52 7.42 16.48 10.34
N ASP A 53 8.43 16.09 11.12
CA ASP A 53 9.38 15.06 10.71
C ASP A 53 8.76 13.66 10.90
N TRP A 54 8.80 12.87 9.82
CA TRP A 54 8.70 11.42 9.93
C TRP A 54 10.09 10.88 10.26
N GLU A 55 10.22 10.26 11.43
CA GLU A 55 11.47 9.72 11.96
C GLU A 55 11.47 8.20 11.87
N ILE A 56 12.65 7.62 11.61
CA ILE A 56 12.86 6.18 11.64
C ILE A 56 14.23 5.84 12.22
N THR A 57 14.25 4.80 13.06
CA THR A 57 15.45 4.16 13.59
C THR A 57 15.47 2.70 13.14
N LEU A 58 16.60 2.28 12.59
CA LEU A 58 16.83 0.95 12.02
C LEU A 58 18.03 0.33 12.76
N THR A 59 17.83 -0.78 13.45
CA THR A 59 18.88 -1.52 14.15
C THR A 59 19.23 -2.75 13.33
N LEU A 60 20.45 -2.77 12.78
CA LEU A 60 20.97 -3.89 11.99
C LEU A 60 21.25 -5.09 12.89
N SER A 61 21.01 -6.31 12.39
CA SER A 61 21.38 -7.52 13.12
C SER A 61 22.89 -7.72 13.18
N ASP A 62 23.36 -8.42 14.22
CA ASP A 62 24.78 -8.77 14.36
C ASP A 62 25.30 -9.53 13.12
N GLU A 63 24.49 -10.40 12.52
CA GLU A 63 24.85 -11.13 11.30
C GLU A 63 25.05 -10.18 10.12
N ALA A 64 24.07 -9.30 9.87
CA ALA A 64 24.14 -8.33 8.79
C ALA A 64 25.34 -7.38 8.96
N TYR A 65 25.62 -6.95 10.20
CA TYR A 65 26.78 -6.10 10.53
C TYR A 65 28.10 -6.81 10.24
N ASN A 66 28.26 -8.04 10.73
CA ASN A 66 29.49 -8.82 10.53
C ASN A 66 29.73 -9.19 9.06
N ASN A 67 28.68 -9.28 8.24
CA ASN A 67 28.76 -9.50 6.80
C ASN A 67 28.96 -8.20 5.98
N ASN A 68 29.10 -7.04 6.64
CA ASN A 68 29.20 -5.71 6.02
C ASN A 68 28.00 -5.37 5.12
N THR A 69 26.80 -5.86 5.47
CA THR A 69 25.57 -5.52 4.76
C THR A 69 25.35 -4.01 4.83
N THR A 70 24.97 -3.43 3.70
CA THR A 70 24.61 -2.00 3.61
C THR A 70 23.19 -1.86 3.11
N PHE A 71 22.57 -0.70 3.32
CA PHE A 71 21.21 -0.48 2.82
C PHE A 71 20.96 0.98 2.44
N GLU A 72 19.94 1.17 1.61
CA GLU A 72 19.37 2.47 1.26
C GLU A 72 17.93 2.55 1.77
N LEU A 73 17.57 3.65 2.43
CA LEU A 73 16.19 3.98 2.76
C LEU A 73 15.60 4.86 1.66
N THR A 74 14.50 4.42 1.05
CA THR A 74 13.73 5.22 0.10
C THR A 74 12.43 5.66 0.76
N THR A 75 12.11 6.95 0.68
CA THR A 75 10.81 7.50 1.10
C THR A 75 10.07 8.11 -0.08
N GLN A 76 8.74 8.16 0.02
CA GLN A 76 7.85 8.79 -0.94
C GLN A 76 6.62 9.33 -0.20
N MET A 77 6.21 10.55 -0.48
CA MET A 77 5.01 11.15 0.11
C MET A 77 3.92 11.25 -0.95
N CYS A 78 2.67 10.99 -0.55
CA CYS A 78 1.50 11.19 -1.38
C CYS A 78 0.52 12.11 -0.66
N ASN A 79 -0.14 13.01 -1.39
CA ASN A 79 -1.13 13.94 -0.85
C ASN A 79 -2.55 13.38 -0.91
N ASN A 80 -3.50 14.07 -0.29
CA ASN A 80 -4.90 13.67 -0.24
C ASN A 80 -5.60 13.71 -1.61
N ASP A 81 -5.06 14.46 -2.59
CA ASP A 81 -5.50 14.39 -3.99
C ASP A 81 -5.07 13.11 -4.73
N GLY A 82 -4.32 12.22 -4.07
CA GLY A 82 -3.79 10.99 -4.67
C GLY A 82 -2.56 11.21 -5.55
N VAL A 83 -1.89 12.36 -5.44
CA VAL A 83 -0.64 12.68 -6.15
C VAL A 83 0.55 12.31 -5.28
N CYS A 84 1.42 11.45 -5.81
CA CYS A 84 2.66 11.06 -5.14
C CYS A 84 3.87 11.79 -5.72
N LEU A 85 4.74 12.27 -4.83
CA LEU A 85 6.07 12.75 -5.20
C LEU A 85 6.93 11.60 -5.76
N ALA A 86 8.04 11.94 -6.43
CA ALA A 86 9.00 10.94 -6.84
C ALA A 86 9.68 10.32 -5.59
N PRO A 87 9.86 8.99 -5.53
CA PRO A 87 10.62 8.37 -4.45
C PRO A 87 12.05 8.92 -4.38
N THR A 88 12.52 9.20 -3.18
CA THR A 88 13.84 9.79 -2.92
C THR A 88 14.59 8.95 -1.90
N VAL A 89 15.91 8.81 -2.06
CA VAL A 89 16.77 8.17 -1.06
C VAL A 89 16.96 9.14 0.10
N ALA A 90 16.59 8.73 1.30
CA ALA A 90 16.69 9.54 2.50
C ALA A 90 18.14 9.51 3.05
N ASP A 91 18.55 10.62 3.66
CA ASP A 91 19.81 10.68 4.38
C ASP A 91 19.71 9.83 5.66
N ILE A 92 20.72 9.02 5.92
CA ILE A 92 20.80 8.15 7.09
C ILE A 92 22.08 8.47 7.86
N PHE A 93 21.97 8.50 9.19
CA PHE A 93 23.07 8.79 10.11
C PHE A 93 23.32 7.60 11.02
N THR A 94 24.59 7.33 11.31
CA THR A 94 25.02 6.31 12.28
C THR A 94 26.37 6.70 12.88
N ASP A 95 26.58 6.40 14.15
CA ASP A 95 27.86 6.59 14.85
C ASP A 95 28.60 5.28 15.11
N ASP A 96 27.89 4.14 15.11
CA ASP A 96 28.40 2.82 15.49
C ASP A 96 28.37 1.80 14.35
N GLY A 97 27.65 2.09 13.26
CA GLY A 97 27.45 1.20 12.12
C GLY A 97 26.39 0.13 12.33
N THR A 98 25.67 0.15 13.46
CA THR A 98 24.62 -0.81 13.83
C THR A 98 23.26 -0.14 13.98
N ILE A 99 23.22 1.07 14.55
CA ILE A 99 21.98 1.84 14.74
C ILE A 99 22.00 3.00 13.77
N PHE A 100 20.95 3.10 12.96
CA PHE A 100 20.81 4.06 11.89
C PHE A 100 19.56 4.90 12.10
N THR A 101 19.67 6.22 12.00
CA THR A 101 18.54 7.15 12.14
C THR A 101 18.34 7.98 10.89
N SER A 102 17.09 8.33 10.59
CA SER A 102 16.71 9.21 9.50
C SER A 102 15.48 10.02 9.88
N ALA A 103 15.37 11.22 9.32
CA ALA A 103 14.24 12.13 9.49
C ALA A 103 13.92 12.78 8.14
N VAL A 104 12.64 12.78 7.75
CA VAL A 104 12.17 13.46 6.54
C VAL A 104 10.94 14.30 6.88
N THR A 105 11.02 15.60 6.64
CA THR A 105 9.90 16.53 6.84
C THR A 105 8.79 16.28 5.83
N THR A 106 7.57 16.04 6.31
CA THR A 106 6.39 15.82 5.48
C THR A 106 5.97 17.08 4.72
N ILE A 107 5.22 16.90 3.64
CA ILE A 107 4.63 18.01 2.87
C ILE A 107 3.27 18.41 3.46
N GLU A 108 2.78 19.59 3.08
CA GLU A 108 1.38 19.97 3.34
C GLU A 108 0.41 19.02 2.60
N ASP A 109 -0.75 18.79 3.21
CA ASP A 109 -1.83 17.95 2.70
C ASP A 109 -1.38 16.50 2.40
N HIS A 110 -0.38 15.99 3.11
CA HIS A 110 0.08 14.61 2.89
C HIS A 110 -0.91 13.61 3.50
N SER A 111 -1.22 12.57 2.73
CA SER A 111 -2.09 11.46 3.15
C SER A 111 -1.28 10.39 3.90
N TYR A 112 -0.06 10.09 3.41
CA TYR A 112 0.82 9.10 4.00
C TYR A 112 2.27 9.25 3.51
N VAL A 113 3.19 8.67 4.29
CA VAL A 113 4.58 8.46 3.94
C VAL A 113 4.79 6.98 3.61
N ASN A 114 5.14 6.70 2.36
CA ASN A 114 5.63 5.39 1.93
C ASN A 114 7.14 5.30 2.19
N TRP A 115 7.60 4.14 2.63
CA TRP A 115 9.03 3.89 2.83
C TRP A 115 9.41 2.44 2.52
N ARG A 116 10.68 2.23 2.16
CA ARG A 116 11.23 0.91 1.82
C ARG A 116 12.73 0.90 2.02
N VAL A 117 13.25 -0.23 2.49
CA VAL A 117 14.69 -0.49 2.53
C VAL A 117 15.12 -1.33 1.34
N LYS A 118 16.29 -1.02 0.77
CA LYS A 118 17.01 -1.89 -0.17
C LYS A 118 18.36 -2.28 0.42
N ALA A 119 18.52 -3.54 0.79
CA ALA A 119 19.78 -4.09 1.28
C ALA A 119 20.71 -4.46 0.11
N THR A 120 22.01 -4.42 0.36
CA THR A 120 23.07 -4.89 -0.52
C THR A 120 24.03 -5.78 0.28
N TYR A 121 24.27 -6.99 -0.21
CA TYR A 121 25.06 -8.04 0.43
C TYR A 121 26.41 -8.22 -0.27
N PRO A 122 27.52 -7.70 0.29
CA PRO A 122 28.82 -7.78 -0.37
C PRO A 122 29.40 -9.20 -0.46
N ASP A 123 28.99 -10.08 0.45
CA ASP A 123 29.38 -11.49 0.52
C ASP A 123 28.71 -12.36 -0.56
N ASP A 124 27.66 -11.86 -1.21
CA ASP A 124 26.93 -12.51 -2.30
C ASP A 124 26.96 -11.68 -3.60
N ASP A 125 28.16 -11.35 -4.09
CA ASP A 125 28.38 -10.62 -5.35
C ASP A 125 27.61 -9.28 -5.46
N ASN A 126 27.40 -8.60 -4.34
CA ASN A 126 26.58 -7.38 -4.23
C ASN A 126 25.12 -7.60 -4.66
N SER A 127 24.56 -8.77 -4.35
CA SER A 127 23.13 -9.02 -4.50
C SER A 127 22.31 -8.04 -3.65
N THR A 128 21.07 -7.81 -4.06
CA THR A 128 20.20 -6.82 -3.41
C THR A 128 18.82 -7.37 -3.13
N GLU A 129 18.27 -6.99 -1.99
CA GLU A 129 16.93 -7.37 -1.55
C GLU A 129 16.16 -6.13 -1.11
N LYS A 130 14.83 -6.19 -1.15
CA LYS A 130 13.94 -5.09 -0.79
C LYS A 130 13.01 -5.51 0.33
N PHE A 131 12.79 -4.59 1.26
CA PHE A 131 11.86 -4.75 2.38
C PHE A 131 10.86 -3.59 2.35
N PRO A 132 9.59 -3.82 1.93
CA PRO A 132 9.04 -5.09 1.47
C PRO A 132 9.53 -5.49 0.06
N GLU A 133 9.36 -6.75 -0.31
CA GLU A 133 9.77 -7.30 -1.63
C GLU A 133 9.10 -6.54 -2.80
N SER A 134 7.84 -6.14 -2.59
CA SER A 134 7.06 -5.35 -3.53
C SER A 134 6.32 -4.21 -2.82
N GLY A 135 6.16 -3.08 -3.52
CA GLY A 135 5.51 -1.90 -2.96
C GLY A 135 6.38 -1.16 -1.94
N PHE A 136 5.73 -0.68 -0.89
CA PHE A 136 6.29 0.11 0.21
C PHE A 136 5.56 -0.25 1.51
N TYR A 137 6.26 -0.11 2.64
CA TYR A 137 5.61 0.11 3.93
C TYR A 137 4.96 1.50 3.93
N LYS A 138 4.04 1.73 4.86
CA LYS A 138 3.23 2.95 4.86
C LYS A 138 2.95 3.42 6.28
N THR A 139 3.21 4.70 6.54
CA THR A 139 2.76 5.42 7.73
C THR A 139 1.71 6.44 7.32
N TRP A 140 0.52 6.41 7.94
CA TRP A 140 -0.55 7.35 7.64
C TRP A 140 -0.42 8.67 8.41
N SER A 141 -0.92 9.73 7.77
CA SER A 141 -1.10 11.05 8.38
C SER A 141 -2.19 11.01 9.45
N ASP A 142 -2.20 11.99 10.35
CA ASP A 142 -3.34 12.27 11.23
C ASP A 142 -4.50 12.92 10.47
N CYS A 143 -4.31 13.28 9.20
CA CYS A 143 -5.35 13.63 8.25
C CYS A 143 -5.13 12.95 6.90
N TRP A 144 -6.02 12.04 6.52
CA TRP A 144 -5.91 11.31 5.26
C TRP A 144 -7.25 11.18 4.53
N LEU A 145 -7.20 11.17 3.21
CA LEU A 145 -8.28 10.74 2.32
C LEU A 145 -7.93 9.38 1.70
N HIS A 146 -8.81 8.40 1.86
CA HIS A 146 -8.66 7.09 1.24
C HIS A 146 -10.00 6.58 0.72
N ASP A 147 -10.04 6.18 -0.55
CA ASP A 147 -11.24 5.67 -1.22
C ASP A 147 -12.51 6.56 -1.07
N GLY A 148 -12.28 7.87 -0.96
CA GLY A 148 -13.33 8.88 -0.83
C GLY A 148 -13.77 9.17 0.60
N GLU A 149 -13.20 8.50 1.59
CA GLU A 149 -13.48 8.72 3.02
C GLU A 149 -12.32 9.43 3.70
N TRP A 150 -12.64 10.52 4.41
CA TRP A 150 -11.68 11.25 5.23
C TRP A 150 -11.54 10.60 6.61
N GLY A 151 -10.30 10.46 7.07
CA GLY A 151 -9.99 9.88 8.36
C GLY A 151 -8.89 10.62 9.11
N GLY A 152 -8.77 10.28 10.40
CA GLY A 152 -7.81 10.90 11.31
C GLY A 152 -8.36 12.11 12.08
N ASN A 153 -7.59 12.59 13.06
CA ASN A 153 -7.99 13.64 14.01
C ASN A 153 -7.43 15.03 13.65
N GLY A 154 -6.46 15.09 12.73
CA GLY A 154 -5.79 16.31 12.28
C GLY A 154 -6.49 17.03 11.14
N CYS A 155 -7.51 16.45 10.50
CA CYS A 155 -8.17 17.10 9.38
C CYS A 155 -8.95 18.36 9.80
N PRO A 156 -8.94 19.41 8.96
CA PRO A 156 -9.84 20.56 9.09
C PRO A 156 -11.31 20.13 9.20
N GLU A 157 -12.12 20.86 9.99
CA GLU A 157 -13.54 20.52 10.19
C GLU A 157 -14.35 20.56 8.88
N ASP A 158 -13.96 21.42 7.94
CA ASP A 158 -14.57 21.55 6.62
C ASP A 158 -14.24 20.36 5.70
N ALA A 159 -13.02 19.81 5.78
CA ALA A 159 -12.62 18.63 4.99
C ALA A 159 -13.46 17.39 5.32
N LYS A 160 -13.90 17.23 6.59
CA LYS A 160 -14.77 16.12 7.02
C LYS A 160 -16.25 16.32 6.69
N SER A 161 -16.64 17.52 6.24
CA SER A 161 -18.03 17.92 6.07
C SER A 161 -18.57 17.79 4.65
N ASP A 162 -17.74 17.39 3.68
CA ASP A 162 -18.16 17.11 2.30
C ASP A 162 -19.05 15.86 2.16
N GLU A 163 -19.43 15.21 3.27
CA GLU A 163 -20.40 14.10 3.29
C GLU A 163 -21.89 14.51 3.22
N GLU A 164 -22.23 15.81 3.18
CA GLU A 164 -23.65 16.25 3.14
C GLU A 164 -23.98 17.40 2.15
N ASP A 165 -23.51 17.39 0.91
CA ASP A 165 -24.26 17.90 -0.27
C ASP A 165 -23.40 17.78 -1.54
N ASP A 166 -23.45 16.66 -2.27
CA ASP A 166 -23.85 16.73 -3.68
C ASP A 166 -24.02 15.35 -4.32
N SER A 167 -25.06 15.30 -5.13
CA SER A 167 -25.44 14.20 -6.00
C SER A 167 -24.34 13.79 -7.00
N LEU A 168 -23.57 12.75 -6.70
CA LEU A 168 -22.91 11.96 -7.74
C LEU A 168 -23.79 10.73 -8.06
N PRO A 169 -24.18 10.51 -9.33
CA PRO A 169 -24.97 9.35 -9.68
C PRO A 169 -24.10 8.13 -9.42
N ALA A 170 -24.56 7.26 -8.52
CA ALA A 170 -24.03 5.93 -8.35
C ALA A 170 -23.96 5.26 -9.73
N LEU A 171 -22.77 5.23 -10.34
CA LEU A 171 -22.46 4.25 -11.37
C LEU A 171 -22.19 2.93 -10.66
N GLY A 172 -23.19 2.49 -9.90
CA GLY A 172 -23.29 1.16 -9.37
C GLY A 172 -23.51 0.22 -10.54
N PHE A 173 -22.57 -0.71 -10.68
CA PHE A 173 -22.66 -1.86 -11.55
C PHE A 173 -24.03 -2.55 -11.42
N ALA A 174 -24.95 -2.27 -12.34
CA ALA A 174 -26.17 -3.05 -12.51
C ALA A 174 -25.83 -4.39 -13.18
N ILE A 175 -25.25 -5.33 -12.42
CA ILE A 175 -25.10 -6.72 -12.86
C ILE A 175 -26.43 -7.45 -12.63
N THR A 176 -27.27 -7.38 -13.66
CA THR A 176 -28.17 -8.42 -14.17
C THR A 176 -28.48 -9.62 -13.24
N ALA A 177 -29.55 -9.51 -12.45
CA ALA A 177 -30.32 -10.67 -11.99
C ALA A 177 -31.53 -10.87 -12.90
N GLY A 178 -31.50 -11.86 -13.79
CA GLY A 178 -32.67 -12.19 -14.60
C GLY A 178 -32.50 -13.29 -15.63
N VAL A 179 -32.49 -14.57 -15.20
CA VAL A 179 -33.11 -15.66 -15.97
C VAL A 179 -33.64 -16.74 -15.02
N VAL A 180 -34.94 -16.69 -14.72
CA VAL A 180 -35.72 -17.90 -14.38
C VAL A 180 -36.90 -17.90 -15.34
N LEU A 181 -36.77 -18.62 -16.46
CA LEU A 181 -37.91 -18.97 -17.30
C LEU A 181 -38.28 -20.43 -17.05
N ILE A 182 -39.53 -20.55 -16.65
CA ILE A 182 -40.29 -21.73 -16.26
C ILE A 182 -40.28 -22.74 -17.43
N ALA A 183 -39.62 -23.88 -17.23
CA ALA A 183 -39.85 -25.08 -18.02
C ALA A 183 -40.95 -25.91 -17.35
N ALA A 184 -42.21 -25.52 -17.54
CA ALA A 184 -43.35 -26.32 -17.12
C ALA A 184 -44.60 -26.01 -17.96
N THR A 185 -44.62 -26.49 -19.20
CA THR A 185 -45.89 -26.87 -19.84
C THR A 185 -45.78 -28.30 -20.33
N VAL A 186 -46.21 -29.14 -19.39
CA VAL A 186 -46.73 -30.49 -19.50
C VAL A 186 -47.35 -30.81 -20.87
N THR A 187 -46.88 -31.94 -21.39
CA THR A 187 -47.50 -32.89 -22.31
C THR A 187 -49.05 -32.94 -22.37
N ARG A 188 -49.58 -32.98 -23.61
CA ARG A 188 -50.65 -33.88 -24.15
C ARG A 188 -52.14 -33.45 -24.15
N PHE A 189 -52.83 -33.94 -25.20
CA PHE A 189 -54.26 -33.97 -25.59
C PHE A 189 -54.69 -32.81 -26.51
N GLU A 190 -55.26 -32.99 -27.72
CA GLU A 190 -55.84 -34.12 -28.47
C GLU A 190 -55.26 -34.26 -29.89
#